data_AF-A0A1B8F7W6-F1
#
_entry.id   AF-A0A1B8F7W6-F1
#
_cell.length_a   1.000
_cell.length_b   1.000
_cell.length_c   1.000
_cell.angle_alpha   90.00
_cell.angle_beta   90.00
_cell.angle_gamma   90.00
#
_symmetry.space_group_name_H-M   'P 1'
#
loop_
_entity.id
_entity.type
_entity.pdbx_description
1 polymer ?
#
loop_
_entity_poly.entity_id
_entity_poly.type
_entity_poly.pdbx_seq_one_letter_code
_entity_poly.pdbx_strand_id
1 'polypeptide(L)'
;MSEPVGNTAGPHDSDSNPLYAIKNIQLRQEFDRLIQEAIRLENASELVDNSTKQLLLDRYRLIHAFDTRIKATIELGEDATILGPYVKRHWQQAGLIQPLPGPPEQLIIQNKRSIENLRQSATEHESTTARLNHDANNLAQASSKLEQDMNKLQQDTDQLLKRVKDEGGMDPKVFDSIIGDMVKNVVAKYMAIKNQKLHIEL
;
A
#
# COMPACT_ATOMS: atom_id res chain seq x y z
N MET A 1 -64.26 28.53 41.10
CA MET A 1 -63.37 29.14 40.10
C MET A 1 -61.96 28.78 40.52
N SER A 2 -61.27 27.96 39.75
CA SER A 2 -59.95 27.41 40.07
C SER A 2 -58.94 27.90 39.04
N GLU A 3 -57.83 28.47 39.48
CA GLU A 3 -56.56 28.48 38.75
C GLU A 3 -55.82 27.13 39.05
N PRO A 4 -54.74 26.67 38.36
CA PRO A 4 -53.71 27.48 37.68
C PRO A 4 -52.89 26.84 36.50
N VAL A 5 -51.91 27.63 36.03
CA VAL A 5 -50.63 27.32 35.32
C VAL A 5 -50.63 26.69 33.91
N GLY A 6 -49.87 27.36 33.01
CA GLY A 6 -49.34 26.74 31.79
C GLY A 6 -48.40 27.66 31.00
N ASN A 7 -47.26 28.05 31.57
CA ASN A 7 -46.13 28.58 30.78
C ASN A 7 -45.53 27.42 29.98
N THR A 8 -45.87 27.31 28.70
CA THR A 8 -45.13 26.48 27.76
C THR A 8 -43.94 27.27 27.22
N ALA A 9 -42.76 26.93 27.72
CA ALA A 9 -41.51 27.21 27.03
C ALA A 9 -41.61 26.68 25.60
N GLY A 10 -41.43 27.58 24.62
CA GLY A 10 -41.31 27.20 23.22
C GLY A 10 -40.10 26.28 23.01
N PRO A 11 -40.16 25.40 22.00
CA PRO A 11 -39.16 24.37 21.80
C PRO A 11 -37.79 24.99 21.57
N HIS A 12 -36.82 24.47 22.31
CA HIS A 12 -35.41 24.80 22.20
C HIS A 12 -34.93 24.32 20.82
N ASP A 13 -34.77 25.25 19.87
CA ASP A 13 -34.11 25.03 18.58
C ASP A 13 -32.71 24.48 18.82
N SER A 14 -32.58 23.15 18.84
CA SER A 14 -31.33 22.45 19.19
C SER A 14 -30.84 21.51 18.10
N ASP A 15 -31.35 21.67 16.87
CA ASP A 15 -30.92 20.89 15.69
C ASP A 15 -30.51 21.78 14.49
N SER A 16 -29.99 22.99 14.75
CA SER A 16 -29.38 23.76 13.66
C SER A 16 -27.98 23.21 13.38
N ASN A 17 -27.85 22.44 12.29
CA ASN A 17 -26.53 22.05 11.77
C ASN A 17 -25.65 23.31 11.72
N PRO A 18 -24.45 23.30 12.35
CA PRO A 18 -23.61 24.49 12.52
C PRO A 18 -23.23 25.16 11.19
N LEU A 19 -23.33 24.45 10.07
CA LEU A 19 -23.18 25.00 8.72
C LEU A 19 -24.24 26.05 8.36
N TYR A 20 -25.45 25.96 8.94
CA TYR A 20 -26.50 26.95 8.73
C TYR A 20 -26.19 28.29 9.42
N ALA A 21 -25.28 28.33 10.40
CA ALA A 21 -24.81 29.57 11.02
C ALA A 21 -23.96 30.44 10.08
N ILE A 22 -23.33 29.86 9.05
CA ILE A 22 -22.51 30.59 8.06
C ILE A 22 -23.41 31.32 7.07
N LYS A 23 -23.88 32.53 7.37
CA LYS A 23 -24.83 33.25 6.47
C LYS A 23 -24.35 33.39 5.01
N ASN A 24 -23.05 33.42 4.78
CA ASN A 24 -22.45 33.48 3.45
C ASN A 24 -22.52 32.12 2.73
N ILE A 25 -23.26 32.05 1.62
CA ILE A 25 -23.45 30.84 0.80
C ILE A 25 -22.12 30.36 0.19
N GLN A 26 -21.24 31.27 -0.21
CA GLN A 26 -19.95 30.92 -0.80
C GLN A 26 -19.03 30.25 0.24
N LEU A 27 -19.00 30.77 1.47
CA LEU A 27 -18.23 30.14 2.55
C LEU A 27 -18.77 28.74 2.89
N ARG A 28 -20.09 28.52 2.85
CA ARG A 28 -20.67 27.17 3.01
C ARG A 28 -20.23 26.21 1.92
N GLN A 29 -20.29 26.62 0.65
CA GLN A 29 -19.87 25.78 -0.48
C GLN A 29 -18.40 25.40 -0.42
N GLU A 30 -17.53 26.35 -0.03
CA GLU A 30 -16.11 26.07 0.15
C GLU A 30 -15.86 25.12 1.33
N PHE A 31 -16.64 25.26 2.41
CA PHE A 31 -16.58 24.35 3.55
C PHE A 31 -16.96 22.91 3.15
N ASP A 32 -18.09 22.75 2.45
CA ASP A 32 -18.52 21.44 1.94
C ASP A 32 -17.48 20.83 1.00
N ARG A 33 -16.88 21.65 0.12
CA ARG A 33 -15.82 21.21 -0.79
C ARG A 33 -14.61 20.68 -0.03
N LEU A 34 -14.15 21.39 1.01
CA LEU A 34 -13.02 20.95 1.82
C LEU A 34 -13.34 19.67 2.61
N ILE A 35 -14.59 19.49 3.05
CA ILE A 35 -15.01 18.23 3.67
C ILE A 35 -14.88 17.07 2.69
N GLN A 36 -15.45 17.22 1.50
CA GLN A 36 -15.40 16.17 0.48
C GLN A 36 -13.97 15.85 0.07
N GLU A 37 -13.11 16.88 -0.01
CA GLU A 37 -11.70 16.68 -0.34
C GLU A 37 -10.96 15.96 0.79
N ALA A 38 -11.20 16.29 2.06
CA ALA A 38 -10.62 15.56 3.19
C ALA A 38 -11.02 14.08 3.19
N ILE A 39 -12.29 13.76 2.93
CA ILE A 39 -12.78 12.38 2.83
C ILE A 39 -12.11 11.66 1.64
N ARG A 40 -12.03 12.32 0.48
CA ARG A 40 -11.36 11.76 -0.71
C ARG A 40 -9.90 11.43 -0.40
N LEU A 41 -9.20 12.35 0.25
CA LEU A 41 -7.79 12.22 0.58
C LEU A 41 -7.54 11.20 1.68
N GLU A 42 -8.45 11.04 2.63
CA GLU A 42 -8.40 9.94 3.60
C GLU A 42 -8.47 8.58 2.89
N ASN A 43 -9.44 8.37 2.00
CA ASN A 43 -9.58 7.14 1.25
C ASN A 43 -8.34 6.86 0.37
N ALA A 44 -7.80 7.91 -0.27
CA ALA A 44 -6.57 7.79 -1.05
C ALA A 44 -5.37 7.39 -0.18
N SER A 45 -5.26 7.93 1.04
CA SER A 45 -4.20 7.57 1.99
C SER A 45 -4.28 6.11 2.43
N GLU A 46 -5.49 5.59 2.64
CA GLU A 46 -5.70 4.20 2.98
C GLU A 46 -5.37 3.27 1.81
N LEU A 47 -5.72 3.65 0.58
CA LEU A 47 -5.34 2.91 -0.62
C LEU A 47 -3.82 2.83 -0.76
N VAL A 48 -3.11 3.95 -0.61
CA VAL A 48 -1.64 3.98 -0.66
C VAL A 48 -1.03 3.10 0.44
N ASP A 49 -1.56 3.14 1.67
CA ASP A 49 -1.09 2.27 2.76
C ASP A 49 -1.28 0.78 2.44
N ASN A 50 -2.46 0.42 1.94
CA ASN A 50 -2.78 -0.97 1.59
C ASN A 50 -1.93 -1.47 0.42
N SER A 51 -1.76 -0.66 -0.63
CA SER A 51 -0.84 -0.98 -1.74
C SER A 51 0.61 -1.12 -1.27
N THR A 52 1.06 -0.28 -0.33
CA THR A 52 2.39 -0.40 0.28
C THR A 52 2.57 -1.73 0.99
N LYS A 53 1.61 -2.12 1.85
CA LYS A 53 1.65 -3.41 2.56
C LYS A 53 1.67 -4.60 1.59
N GLN A 54 0.86 -4.53 0.54
CA GLN A 54 0.77 -5.60 -0.45
C GLN A 54 2.08 -5.74 -1.23
N LEU A 55 2.68 -4.63 -1.66
CA LEU A 55 3.99 -4.62 -2.33
C LEU A 55 5.08 -5.25 -1.45
N LEU A 56 5.09 -4.94 -0.15
CA LEU A 56 6.05 -5.52 0.80
C LEU A 56 5.85 -7.03 0.97
N LEU A 57 4.59 -7.48 1.07
CA LEU A 57 4.27 -8.90 1.14
C LEU A 57 4.72 -9.64 -0.11
N ASP A 58 4.52 -9.05 -1.29
CA ASP A 58 4.91 -9.67 -2.55
C ASP A 58 6.43 -9.69 -2.74
N ARG A 59 7.15 -8.65 -2.31
CA ARG A 59 8.62 -8.67 -2.23
C ARG A 59 9.12 -9.76 -1.28
N TYR A 60 8.50 -9.91 -0.12
CA TYR A 60 8.84 -10.99 0.82
C TYR A 60 8.64 -12.37 0.20
N ARG A 61 7.51 -12.60 -0.48
CA ARG A 61 7.24 -13.86 -1.20
C ARG A 61 8.29 -14.13 -2.29
N LEU A 62 8.69 -13.09 -3.03
CA LEU A 62 9.72 -13.20 -4.06
C LEU A 62 11.08 -13.62 -3.48
N ILE A 63 11.46 -13.06 -2.33
CA ILE A 63 12.70 -13.43 -1.61
C ILE A 63 12.65 -14.91 -1.18
N HIS A 64 11.54 -15.37 -0.61
CA HIS A 64 11.38 -16.78 -0.23
C HIS A 64 11.44 -17.73 -1.43
N ALA A 65 10.85 -17.33 -2.57
CA ALA A 65 10.95 -18.09 -3.81
C ALA A 65 12.40 -18.17 -4.30
N PHE A 66 13.16 -17.08 -4.16
CA PHE A 66 14.58 -17.05 -4.50
C PHE A 66 15.42 -17.97 -3.59
N ASP A 67 15.17 -18.00 -2.28
CA ASP A 67 15.85 -18.91 -1.35
C ASP A 67 15.57 -20.38 -1.70
N THR A 68 14.33 -20.69 -2.08
CA THR A 68 13.95 -22.04 -2.55
C THR A 68 14.72 -22.42 -3.80
N ARG A 69 14.88 -21.46 -4.74
CA ARG A 69 15.66 -21.65 -5.96
C ARG A 69 17.15 -21.89 -5.67
N ILE A 70 17.73 -21.17 -4.71
CA ILE A 70 19.11 -21.39 -4.27
C ILE A 70 19.29 -22.82 -3.77
N LYS A 71 18.40 -23.32 -2.91
CA LYS A 71 18.46 -24.70 -2.39
C LYS A 71 18.42 -25.73 -3.52
N ALA A 72 17.47 -25.60 -4.45
CA ALA A 72 17.39 -26.49 -5.61
C ALA A 72 18.63 -26.42 -6.52
N THR A 73 19.29 -25.26 -6.62
CA THR A 73 20.55 -25.10 -7.36
C THR A 73 21.70 -25.82 -6.67
N ILE A 74 21.76 -25.78 -5.34
CA ILE A 74 22.77 -26.48 -4.53
C ILE A 74 22.60 -28.00 -4.69
N GLU A 75 21.38 -28.52 -4.55
CA GLU A 75 21.07 -29.95 -4.73
C GLU A 75 21.52 -30.46 -6.10
N LEU A 76 21.23 -29.69 -7.16
CA LEU A 76 21.72 -30.01 -8.52
C LEU A 76 23.25 -30.04 -8.62
N GLY A 77 23.93 -29.13 -7.94
CA GLY A 77 25.38 -29.10 -7.85
C GLY A 77 25.92 -30.36 -7.15
N GLU A 78 25.30 -30.77 -6.05
CA GLU A 78 25.65 -31.99 -5.32
C GLU A 78 25.45 -33.24 -6.19
N ASP A 79 24.31 -33.36 -6.86
CA ASP A 79 24.04 -34.48 -7.78
C ASP A 79 25.06 -34.52 -8.93
N ALA A 80 25.48 -33.36 -9.45
CA ALA A 80 26.50 -33.29 -10.49
C ALA A 80 27.88 -33.79 -10.00
N THR A 81 28.24 -33.53 -8.73
CA THR A 81 29.49 -34.05 -8.14
C THR A 81 29.50 -35.57 -8.00
N ILE A 82 28.33 -36.19 -7.84
CA ILE A 82 28.16 -37.65 -7.76
C ILE A 82 28.14 -38.26 -9.17
N LEU A 83 27.36 -37.67 -10.08
CA LEU A 83 27.15 -38.18 -11.44
C LEU A 83 28.40 -38.07 -12.32
N GLY A 84 29.14 -36.96 -12.25
CA GLY A 84 30.30 -36.72 -13.11
C GLY A 84 31.35 -37.84 -13.06
N PRO A 85 31.90 -38.18 -11.87
CA PRO A 85 32.84 -39.28 -11.71
C PRO A 85 32.25 -40.65 -12.08
N TYR A 86 30.97 -40.87 -11.74
CA TYR A 86 30.28 -42.12 -12.03
C TYR A 86 30.19 -42.38 -13.54
N VAL A 87 29.65 -41.41 -14.28
CA VAL A 87 29.52 -41.48 -15.74
C VAL A 87 30.89 -41.64 -16.38
N LYS A 88 31.89 -40.85 -15.95
CA LYS A 88 33.26 -40.96 -16.47
C LYS A 88 33.84 -42.38 -16.29
N ARG A 89 33.65 -42.99 -15.11
CA ARG A 89 34.13 -44.36 -14.83
C ARG A 89 33.38 -45.40 -15.65
N HIS A 90 32.05 -45.27 -15.77
CA HIS A 90 31.23 -46.16 -16.59
C HIS A 90 31.70 -46.16 -18.05
N TRP A 91 31.96 -44.97 -18.60
CA TRP A 91 32.45 -44.81 -19.97
C TRP A 91 33.83 -45.46 -20.19
N GLN A 92 34.71 -45.39 -19.20
CA GLN A 92 36.02 -46.05 -19.26
C GLN A 92 35.94 -47.58 -19.19
N GLN A 93 34.92 -48.12 -18.51
CA GLN A 93 34.80 -49.56 -18.23
C GLN A 93 33.93 -50.33 -19.22
N ALA A 94 32.80 -49.76 -19.63
CA ALA A 94 31.79 -50.46 -20.43
C ALA A 94 31.80 -50.08 -21.93
N GLY A 95 32.57 -49.06 -22.31
CA GLY A 95 32.53 -48.48 -23.65
C GLY A 95 31.19 -47.78 -23.97
N LEU A 96 31.10 -47.17 -25.15
CA LEU A 96 29.93 -46.38 -25.62
C LEU A 96 28.62 -47.17 -25.79
N ILE A 97 28.64 -48.49 -25.61
CA ILE A 97 27.61 -49.40 -26.14
C ILE A 97 26.62 -49.85 -25.05
N GLN A 98 26.98 -49.77 -23.76
CA GLN A 98 26.08 -50.16 -22.68
C GLN A 98 25.35 -48.95 -22.07
N PRO A 99 24.03 -49.03 -21.85
CA PRO A 99 23.27 -47.98 -21.17
C PRO A 99 23.73 -47.83 -19.72
N LEU A 100 23.54 -46.64 -19.16
CA LEU A 100 23.76 -46.39 -17.74
C LEU A 100 22.81 -47.27 -16.91
N PRO A 101 23.23 -47.79 -15.75
CA PRO A 101 22.33 -48.52 -14.88
C PRO A 101 21.25 -47.59 -14.30
N GLY A 102 20.15 -48.20 -13.86
CA GLY A 102 18.92 -47.49 -13.50
C GLY A 102 19.06 -46.30 -12.53
N PRO A 103 19.82 -46.41 -11.41
CA PRO A 103 19.89 -45.30 -10.45
C PRO A 103 20.55 -44.02 -11.01
N PRO A 104 21.71 -44.07 -11.68
CA PRO A 104 22.27 -42.92 -12.40
C PRO A 104 21.39 -42.37 -13.51
N GLU A 105 20.71 -43.23 -14.28
CA GLU A 105 19.81 -42.80 -15.34
C GLU A 105 18.61 -42.01 -14.80
N GLN A 106 18.01 -42.48 -13.70
CA GLN A 106 16.93 -41.78 -13.01
C GLN A 106 17.37 -40.42 -12.48
N LEU A 107 18.57 -40.34 -11.89
CA LEU A 107 19.12 -39.07 -11.38
C LEU A 107 19.40 -38.08 -12.52
N ILE A 108 19.85 -38.55 -13.69
CA ILE A 108 19.99 -37.69 -14.89
C ILE A 108 18.62 -37.15 -15.36
N ILE A 109 17.59 -37.99 -15.38
CA ILE A 109 16.23 -37.56 -15.76
C ILE A 109 15.69 -36.54 -14.75
N GLN A 110 15.90 -36.78 -13.45
CA GLN A 110 15.54 -35.85 -12.39
C GLN A 110 16.27 -34.51 -12.56
N ASN A 111 17.59 -34.54 -12.78
CA ASN A 111 18.38 -33.32 -12.95
C ASN A 111 17.94 -32.51 -14.17
N LYS A 112 17.65 -33.17 -15.30
CA LYS A 112 17.11 -32.48 -16.48
C LYS A 112 15.80 -31.76 -16.17
N ARG A 113 14.89 -32.41 -15.44
CA ARG A 113 13.63 -31.80 -15.02
C ARG A 113 13.87 -30.64 -14.05
N SER A 114 14.75 -30.80 -13.06
CA SER A 114 15.10 -29.76 -12.10
C SER A 114 15.74 -28.54 -12.77
N ILE A 115 16.60 -28.75 -13.76
CA ILE A 115 17.20 -27.65 -14.56
C ILE A 115 16.12 -26.88 -15.32
N GLU A 116 15.17 -27.57 -15.95
CA GLU A 116 14.07 -26.89 -16.67
C GLU A 116 13.18 -26.11 -15.69
N ASN A 117 12.84 -26.70 -14.55
CA ASN A 117 12.07 -26.02 -13.49
C ASN A 117 12.81 -24.78 -12.97
N LEU A 118 14.13 -24.86 -12.76
CA LEU A 118 14.94 -23.72 -12.34
C LEU A 118 14.96 -22.62 -13.40
N ARG A 119 15.06 -22.97 -14.68
CA ARG A 119 15.05 -22.02 -15.79
C ARG A 119 13.71 -21.29 -15.87
N GLN A 120 12.61 -22.02 -15.75
CA GLN A 120 11.27 -21.44 -15.71
C GLN A 120 11.11 -20.52 -14.50
N SER A 121 11.50 -20.98 -13.31
CA SER A 121 11.47 -20.19 -12.07
C SER A 121 12.35 -18.93 -12.15
N ALA A 122 13.50 -18.99 -12.83
CA ALA A 122 14.35 -17.81 -13.06
C ALA A 122 13.63 -16.76 -13.93
N THR A 123 12.97 -17.20 -15.00
CA THR A 123 12.20 -16.32 -15.89
C THR A 123 11.03 -15.67 -15.15
N GLU A 124 10.32 -16.44 -14.33
CA GLU A 124 9.23 -15.95 -13.48
C GLU A 124 9.70 -14.95 -12.42
N HIS A 125 10.87 -15.19 -11.82
CA HIS A 125 11.48 -14.29 -10.85
C HIS A 125 11.84 -12.95 -11.48
N GLU A 126 12.46 -12.95 -12.66
CA GLU A 126 12.80 -11.72 -13.40
C GLU A 126 11.54 -10.93 -13.76
N SER A 127 10.51 -11.60 -14.29
CA SER A 127 9.23 -10.99 -14.63
C SER A 127 8.53 -10.39 -13.40
N THR A 128 8.51 -11.13 -12.29
CA THR A 128 7.92 -10.67 -11.03
C THR A 128 8.69 -9.48 -10.46
N THR A 129 10.03 -9.50 -10.52
CA THR A 129 10.87 -8.38 -10.09
C THR A 129 10.57 -7.12 -10.89
N ALA A 130 10.52 -7.23 -12.22
CA ALA A 130 10.19 -6.10 -13.09
C ALA A 130 8.82 -5.51 -12.77
N ARG A 131 7.80 -6.35 -12.56
CA ARG A 131 6.46 -5.92 -12.16
C ARG A 131 6.48 -5.20 -10.82
N LEU A 132 7.10 -5.77 -9.79
CA LEU A 132 7.14 -5.16 -8.46
C LEU A 132 7.91 -3.83 -8.46
N ASN A 133 8.94 -3.69 -9.29
CA ASN A 133 9.64 -2.41 -9.47
C ASN A 133 8.76 -1.37 -10.18
N HIS A 134 7.96 -1.79 -11.15
CA HIS A 134 6.98 -0.92 -11.78
C HIS A 134 5.91 -0.44 -10.79
N ASP A 135 5.34 -1.37 -10.01
CA ASP A 135 4.34 -1.07 -8.99
C ASP A 135 4.89 -0.15 -7.89
N ALA A 136 6.14 -0.39 -7.47
CA ALA A 136 6.88 0.48 -6.56
C ALA A 136 6.97 1.93 -7.05
N ASN A 137 7.34 2.12 -8.33
CA ASN A 137 7.44 3.45 -8.92
C ASN A 137 6.08 4.15 -9.01
N ASN A 138 5.03 3.43 -9.42
CA ASN A 138 3.67 3.98 -9.48
C ASN A 138 3.18 4.39 -8.08
N LEU A 139 3.46 3.58 -7.06
CA LEU A 139 3.11 3.87 -5.69
C LEU A 139 3.87 5.09 -5.14
N ALA A 140 5.15 5.23 -5.46
CA ALA A 140 5.94 6.40 -5.10
C ALA A 140 5.37 7.69 -5.71
N GLN A 141 4.97 7.64 -6.98
CA GLN A 141 4.33 8.76 -7.67
C GLN A 141 2.96 9.09 -7.04
N ALA A 142 2.14 8.08 -6.77
CA ALA A 142 0.84 8.26 -6.12
C ALA A 142 0.99 8.87 -4.73
N SER A 143 1.97 8.41 -3.94
CA SER A 143 2.26 8.98 -2.62
C SER A 143 2.74 10.43 -2.70
N SER A 144 3.64 10.76 -3.64
CA SER A 144 4.10 12.14 -3.86
C SER A 144 2.93 13.07 -4.26
N LYS A 145 2.04 12.58 -5.13
CA LYS A 145 0.84 13.33 -5.52
C LYS A 145 -0.10 13.54 -4.34
N LEU A 146 -0.29 12.50 -3.52
CA LEU A 146 -1.09 12.58 -2.30
C LEU A 146 -0.54 13.59 -1.31
N GLU A 147 0.78 13.65 -1.12
CA GLU A 147 1.42 14.68 -0.29
C GLU A 147 1.13 16.09 -0.76
N GLN A 148 1.24 16.33 -2.07
CA GLN A 148 0.92 17.63 -2.65
C GLN A 148 -0.54 18.02 -2.40
N ASP A 149 -1.47 17.06 -2.57
CA ASP A 149 -2.89 17.31 -2.34
C ASP A 149 -3.20 17.54 -0.84
N MET A 150 -2.54 16.82 0.08
CA MET A 150 -2.66 17.02 1.53
C MET A 150 -2.17 18.41 1.95
N ASN A 151 -1.02 18.84 1.44
CA ASN A 151 -0.48 20.18 1.69
C ASN A 151 -1.43 21.26 1.17
N LYS A 152 -2.03 21.04 0.00
CA LYS A 152 -3.01 21.95 -0.56
C LYS A 152 -4.29 22.01 0.28
N LEU A 153 -4.81 20.86 0.72
CA LEU A 153 -5.97 20.81 1.61
C LEU A 153 -5.71 21.64 2.88
N GLN A 154 -4.56 21.46 3.52
CA GLN A 154 -4.17 22.24 4.70
C GLN A 154 -4.14 23.75 4.40
N GLN A 155 -3.53 24.16 3.28
CA GLN A 155 -3.47 25.57 2.88
C GLN A 155 -4.85 26.15 2.61
N ASP A 156 -5.72 25.43 1.88
CA ASP A 156 -7.07 25.88 1.56
C ASP A 156 -7.93 25.99 2.84
N THR A 157 -7.76 25.07 3.80
CA THR A 157 -8.39 25.12 5.13
C THR A 157 -7.92 26.33 5.93
N ASP A 158 -6.62 26.62 5.98
CA ASP A 158 -6.07 27.77 6.71
C ASP A 158 -6.58 29.10 6.11
N GLN A 159 -6.68 29.18 4.78
CA GLN A 159 -7.24 30.34 4.08
C GLN A 159 -8.74 30.51 4.35
N LEU A 160 -9.50 29.42 4.41
CA LEU A 160 -10.91 29.47 4.76
C LEU A 160 -11.10 29.91 6.23
N LEU A 161 -10.31 29.37 7.16
CA LEU A 161 -10.34 29.80 8.57
C LEU A 161 -10.09 31.30 8.72
N LYS A 162 -9.13 31.84 7.96
CA LYS A 162 -8.84 33.28 7.95
C LYS A 162 -10.05 34.09 7.48
N ARG A 163 -10.67 33.70 6.35
CA ARG A 163 -11.87 34.37 5.85
C ARG A 163 -13.07 34.22 6.78
N VAL A 164 -13.24 33.07 7.44
CA VAL A 164 -14.30 32.89 8.45
C VAL A 164 -14.08 33.82 9.64
N LYS A 165 -12.85 34.03 10.10
CA LYS A 165 -12.53 35.03 11.14
C LYS A 165 -12.82 36.47 10.70
N ASP A 166 -12.50 36.79 9.45
CA ASP A 166 -12.56 38.16 8.92
C ASP A 166 -13.99 38.54 8.45
N GLU A 167 -14.75 37.58 7.92
CA GLU A 167 -16.00 37.81 7.16
C GLU A 167 -17.23 37.06 7.74
N GLY A 168 -17.01 36.06 8.59
CA GLY A 168 -18.02 35.09 9.02
C GLY A 168 -18.45 35.26 10.48
N GLY A 169 -19.75 35.33 10.74
CA GLY A 169 -20.32 35.25 12.10
C GLY A 169 -20.23 33.85 12.74
N MET A 170 -19.31 32.99 12.29
CA MET A 170 -19.07 31.65 12.84
C MET A 170 -17.88 31.71 13.79
N ASP A 171 -18.05 31.14 14.99
CA ASP A 171 -16.95 31.03 15.96
C ASP A 171 -15.81 30.17 15.35
N PRO A 172 -14.57 30.68 15.30
CA PRO A 172 -13.40 29.93 14.83
C PRO A 172 -13.21 28.59 15.55
N LYS A 173 -13.64 28.47 16.81
CA LYS A 173 -13.61 27.19 17.55
C LYS A 173 -14.57 26.16 16.96
N VAL A 174 -15.73 26.60 16.47
CA VAL A 174 -16.71 25.73 15.80
C VAL A 174 -16.16 25.30 14.44
N PHE A 175 -15.51 26.21 13.71
CA PHE A 175 -14.79 25.86 12.47
C PHE A 175 -13.72 24.80 12.72
N ASP A 176 -12.82 25.04 13.69
CA ASP A 176 -11.72 24.14 14.01
C ASP A 176 -12.22 22.75 14.43
N SER A 177 -13.28 22.70 15.26
CA SER A 177 -13.90 21.45 15.71
C SER A 177 -14.50 20.62 14.57
N ILE A 178 -15.04 21.26 13.54
CA ILE A 178 -15.71 20.55 12.44
C ILE A 178 -14.73 20.14 11.35
N ILE A 179 -13.93 21.07 10.82
CA ILE A 179 -13.07 20.81 9.66
C ILE A 179 -11.59 20.88 9.98
N GLY A 180 -11.18 21.75 10.90
CA GLY A 180 -9.79 21.87 11.30
C GLY A 180 -9.23 20.55 11.85
N ASP A 181 -9.97 19.92 12.77
CA ASP A 181 -9.58 18.66 13.38
C ASP A 181 -9.64 17.49 12.39
N MET A 182 -10.62 17.47 11.49
CA MET A 182 -10.70 16.46 10.44
C MET A 182 -9.49 16.55 9.50
N VAL A 183 -9.17 17.74 9.00
CA VAL A 183 -8.03 17.96 8.10
C VAL A 183 -6.71 17.62 8.80
N LYS A 184 -6.51 18.07 10.04
CA LYS A 184 -5.34 17.71 10.85
C LYS A 184 -5.21 16.21 11.02
N ASN A 185 -6.30 15.50 11.30
CA ASN A 185 -6.30 14.05 11.48
C ASN A 185 -5.92 13.33 10.17
N VAL A 186 -6.50 13.73 9.04
CA VAL A 186 -6.23 13.13 7.72
C VAL A 186 -4.76 13.36 7.32
N VAL A 187 -4.26 14.60 7.48
CA VAL A 187 -2.86 14.95 7.19
C VAL A 187 -1.90 14.18 8.12
N ALA A 188 -2.20 14.13 9.42
CA ALA A 188 -1.37 13.42 10.40
C ALA A 188 -1.33 11.91 10.12
N LYS A 189 -2.47 11.29 9.77
CA LYS A 189 -2.56 9.88 9.39
C LYS A 189 -1.69 9.59 8.17
N TYR A 190 -1.77 10.42 7.13
CA TYR A 190 -0.91 10.29 5.95
C TYR A 190 0.58 10.45 6.29
N MET A 191 0.95 11.46 7.07
CA MET A 191 2.36 11.67 7.47
C MET A 191 2.89 10.50 8.31
N ALA A 192 2.06 9.91 9.17
CA ALA A 192 2.42 8.71 9.91
C ALA A 192 2.66 7.51 8.97
N ILE A 193 1.79 7.29 7.98
CA ILE A 193 1.97 6.25 6.95
C ILE A 193 3.28 6.48 6.20
N LYS A 194 3.52 7.71 5.74
CA LYS A 194 4.72 8.08 4.99
C LYS A 194 5.99 7.82 5.81
N ASN A 195 6.03 8.31 7.05
CA ASN A 195 7.22 8.23 7.90
C ASN A 195 7.51 6.81 8.41
N GLN A 196 6.48 5.98 8.60
CA GLN A 196 6.67 4.61 9.10
C GLN A 196 6.96 3.58 8.00
N LYS A 197 6.48 3.79 6.77
CA LYS A 197 6.40 2.71 5.76
C LYS A 197 7.05 3.00 4.42
N LEU A 198 7.28 4.27 4.06
CA LEU A 198 7.88 4.64 2.77
C LEU A 198 9.41 4.79 2.82
N HIS A 199 10.04 4.60 3.99
CA HIS A 199 11.50 4.56 4.12
C HIS A 199 12.12 3.18 3.85
N ILE A 200 11.31 2.19 3.46
CA ILE A 200 11.86 0.97 2.89
C ILE A 200 12.33 1.36 1.50
N GLU A 201 13.66 1.51 1.34
CA GLU A 201 14.32 1.77 0.06
C GLU A 201 13.61 0.98 -1.05
N LEU A 202 12.90 1.71 -1.91
CA LEU A 202 12.20 1.17 -3.08
C LEU A 202 13.23 0.61 -4.06
#